data_AF-A0A5B8UVM3-F1
#
_entry.id   AF-A0A5B8UVM3-F1
#
_cell.length_a   1.000
_cell.length_b   1.000
_cell.length_c   1.000
_cell.angle_alpha   90.00
_cell.angle_beta   90.00
_cell.angle_gamma   90.00
#
_symmetry.space_group_name_H-M   'P 1'
#
loop_
_entity.id
_entity.type
_entity.pdbx_description
1 polymer ?
#
loop_
_entity_poly.entity_id
_entity_poly.type
_entity_poly.pdbx_seq_one_letter_code
_entity_poly.pdbx_strand_id
1 'polypeptide(L)'
;MAHTGDKYPFEHYKREQKLAAEKELRDNVWAMYPSHRKALYFADEAKKRNAWLFDPPNKRWYNPEEFVTETKNLQSTDDIFNRVEIRHPIDGINAGYKQITMLYGKLQELTKRVFDYYSR
;
A
#
# COMPACT_ATOMS: atom_id res chain seq x y z
N MET A 1 -13.93 4.37 43.55
CA MET A 1 -13.22 4.83 42.34
C MET A 1 -12.03 3.91 42.14
N ALA A 2 -12.11 2.98 41.18
CA ALA A 2 -11.05 2.01 40.92
C ALA A 2 -10.20 2.48 39.73
N HIS A 3 -8.97 2.91 40.00
CA HIS A 3 -7.93 3.08 39.00
C HIS A 3 -7.41 1.70 38.60
N THR A 4 -7.90 1.15 37.48
CA THR A 4 -7.23 0.01 36.84
C THR A 4 -6.12 0.55 35.96
N GLY A 5 -4.95 0.69 36.59
CA GLY A 5 -3.70 1.01 35.92
C GLY A 5 -3.36 -0.02 34.84
N ASP A 6 -2.86 0.54 33.74
CA ASP A 6 -2.14 -0.08 32.63
C ASP A 6 -1.47 -1.41 32.98
N LYS A 7 -2.19 -2.51 32.71
CA LYS A 7 -1.62 -3.85 32.73
C LYS A 7 -0.99 -4.13 31.37
N TYR A 8 0.34 -4.05 31.37
CA TYR A 8 1.34 -4.65 30.45
C TYR A 8 1.92 -3.83 29.27
N PRO A 9 2.68 -2.76 29.55
CA PRO A 9 3.63 -2.17 28.59
C PRO A 9 4.72 -3.16 28.11
N PHE A 10 5.13 -4.10 28.97
CA PHE A 10 6.25 -5.01 28.73
C PHE A 10 5.94 -6.12 27.69
N GLU A 11 4.70 -6.63 27.68
CA GLU A 11 4.27 -7.62 26.69
C GLU A 11 4.09 -6.99 25.30
N HIS A 12 3.65 -5.72 25.25
CA HIS A 12 3.60 -4.95 24.00
C HIS A 12 5.00 -4.75 23.43
N TYR A 13 5.94 -4.32 24.27
CA TYR A 13 7.33 -4.09 23.90
C TYR A 13 8.03 -5.36 23.37
N LYS A 14 7.81 -6.52 24.03
CA LYS A 14 8.32 -7.81 23.53
C LYS A 14 7.73 -8.21 22.17
N ARG A 15 6.44 -7.95 21.94
CA ARG A 15 5.80 -8.22 20.64
C ARG A 15 6.36 -7.33 19.55
N GLU A 16 6.55 -6.04 19.83
CA GLU A 16 7.16 -5.09 18.89
C GLU A 16 8.60 -5.48 18.54
N GLN A 17 9.42 -5.83 19.54
CA GLN A 17 10.77 -6.33 19.29
C GLN A 17 10.77 -7.61 18.44
N LYS A 18 9.86 -8.54 18.73
CA LYS A 18 9.75 -9.79 17.95
C LYS A 18 9.37 -9.51 16.50
N LEU A 19 8.39 -8.63 16.25
CA LEU A 19 7.98 -8.23 14.91
C LEU A 19 9.11 -7.49 14.18
N ALA A 20 9.86 -6.65 14.87
CA ALA A 20 11.02 -5.95 14.32
C ALA A 20 12.14 -6.95 13.93
N ALA A 21 12.44 -7.92 14.79
CA ALA A 21 13.44 -8.95 14.51
C ALA A 21 13.02 -9.89 13.36
N GLU A 22 11.74 -10.26 13.28
CA GLU A 22 11.19 -11.04 12.16
C GLU A 22 11.25 -10.25 10.85
N LYS A 23 10.97 -8.95 10.90
CA LYS A 23 11.11 -8.04 9.75
C LYS A 23 12.57 -7.93 9.33
N GLU A 24 13.50 -7.71 10.26
CA GLU A 24 14.93 -7.58 9.98
C GLU A 24 15.51 -8.88 9.38
N LEU A 25 15.14 -10.04 9.93
CA LEU A 25 15.53 -11.34 9.37
C LEU A 25 15.00 -11.52 7.95
N ARG A 26 13.73 -11.17 7.72
CA ARG A 26 13.11 -11.19 6.39
C ARG A 26 13.88 -10.28 5.43
N ASP A 27 14.15 -9.03 5.83
CA ASP A 27 14.82 -8.04 5.00
C ASP A 27 16.26 -8.45 4.66
N ASN A 28 16.99 -9.06 5.61
CA ASN A 28 18.32 -9.64 5.40
C ASN A 28 18.29 -10.82 4.42
N VAL A 29 17.31 -11.71 4.54
CA VAL A 29 17.10 -12.82 3.59
C VAL A 29 16.78 -12.25 2.20
N TRP A 30 15.92 -11.24 2.11
CA TRP A 30 15.62 -10.58 0.85
C TRP A 30 16.84 -9.88 0.25
N ALA A 31 17.70 -9.24 1.05
CA ALA A 31 18.91 -8.57 0.56
C ALA A 31 19.83 -9.49 -0.26
N MET A 32 19.79 -10.81 0.00
CA MET A 32 20.58 -11.81 -0.74
C MET A 32 19.97 -12.21 -2.10
N TYR A 33 18.67 -11.97 -2.35
CA TYR A 33 18.03 -12.37 -3.60
C TYR A 33 18.12 -11.26 -4.67
N PRO A 34 18.44 -11.59 -5.94
CA PRO A 34 18.35 -10.65 -7.05
C PRO A 34 16.93 -10.08 -7.20
N SER A 35 16.81 -8.81 -7.60
CA SER A 35 15.52 -8.11 -7.78
C SER A 35 14.51 -8.90 -8.61
N HIS A 36 15.00 -9.57 -9.68
CA HIS A 36 14.16 -10.42 -10.52
C HIS A 36 13.51 -11.60 -9.76
N ARG A 37 14.23 -12.27 -8.84
CA ARG A 37 13.64 -13.36 -8.03
C ARG A 37 12.59 -12.86 -7.06
N LYS A 38 12.80 -11.68 -6.46
CA LYS A 38 11.80 -11.05 -5.59
C LYS A 38 10.53 -10.73 -6.38
N ALA A 39 10.71 -10.13 -7.55
CA ALA A 39 9.61 -9.76 -8.42
C ALA A 39 8.75 -10.96 -8.81
N LEU A 40 9.38 -12.07 -9.19
CA LEU A 40 8.70 -13.32 -9.51
C LEU A 40 7.89 -13.85 -8.32
N TYR A 41 8.48 -13.85 -7.12
CA TYR A 41 7.77 -14.29 -5.91
C TYR A 41 6.50 -13.46 -5.67
N PHE A 42 6.61 -12.14 -5.75
CA PHE A 42 5.47 -11.24 -5.55
C PHE A 42 4.39 -11.41 -6.62
N ALA A 43 4.79 -11.60 -7.87
CA ALA A 43 3.88 -11.88 -8.97
C ALA A 43 3.15 -13.22 -8.79
N ASP A 44 3.86 -14.28 -8.38
CA ASP A 44 3.25 -15.58 -8.14
C ASP A 44 2.26 -15.54 -6.97
N GLU A 45 2.62 -14.87 -5.87
CA GLU A 45 1.71 -14.68 -4.74
C GLU A 45 0.46 -13.89 -5.12
N ALA A 46 0.60 -12.84 -5.95
CA ALA A 46 -0.53 -12.08 -6.46
C ALA A 46 -1.44 -12.95 -7.35
N LYS A 47 -0.86 -13.75 -8.26
CA LYS A 47 -1.60 -14.69 -9.12
C LYS A 47 -2.38 -15.73 -8.32
N LYS A 48 -1.77 -16.37 -7.33
CA LYS A 48 -2.44 -17.36 -6.46
C LYS A 48 -3.65 -16.79 -5.76
N ARG A 49 -3.60 -15.51 -5.41
CA ARG A 49 -4.68 -14.80 -4.72
C ARG A 49 -5.66 -14.11 -5.67
N ASN A 50 -5.49 -14.27 -6.98
CA ASN A 50 -6.22 -13.52 -8.01
C ASN A 50 -6.23 -12.00 -7.74
N ALA A 51 -5.07 -11.49 -7.36
CA ALA A 51 -4.86 -10.13 -6.86
C ALA A 51 -3.78 -9.42 -7.66
N TRP A 52 -3.67 -8.11 -7.47
CA TRP A 52 -2.70 -7.23 -8.11
C TRP A 52 -1.78 -6.61 -7.07
N LEU A 53 -0.70 -5.98 -7.54
CA LEU A 53 0.28 -5.32 -6.70
C LEU A 53 0.03 -3.81 -6.68
N PHE A 54 -0.02 -3.23 -5.49
CA PHE A 54 -0.23 -1.82 -5.27
C PHE A 54 0.97 -1.22 -4.54
N ASP A 55 1.57 -0.17 -5.09
CA ASP A 55 2.64 0.61 -4.46
C ASP A 55 2.03 1.87 -3.81
N PRO A 56 1.81 1.90 -2.48
CA PRO A 56 1.04 2.96 -1.84
C PRO A 56 1.66 4.36 -1.98
N PRO A 57 2.99 4.57 -1.80
CA PRO A 57 3.60 5.88 -2.00
C PRO A 57 3.38 6.47 -3.39
N ASN A 58 3.48 5.64 -4.44
CA ASN A 58 3.30 6.06 -5.81
C ASN A 58 1.83 5.98 -6.27
N LYS A 59 0.94 5.45 -5.41
CA LYS A 59 -0.47 5.15 -5.72
C LYS A 59 -0.64 4.39 -7.04
N ARG A 60 0.31 3.50 -7.35
CA ARG A 60 0.40 2.82 -8.63
C ARG A 60 0.00 1.36 -8.49
N TRP A 61 -0.81 0.90 -9.44
CA TRP A 61 -1.18 -0.50 -9.58
C TRP A 61 -0.33 -1.16 -10.64
N TYR A 62 0.01 -2.42 -10.40
CA TYR A 62 0.70 -3.29 -11.33
C TYR A 62 -0.06 -4.61 -11.40
N ASN A 63 -0.30 -5.10 -12.61
CA ASN A 63 -0.58 -6.52 -12.75
C ASN A 63 0.71 -7.34 -12.47
N PRO A 64 0.59 -8.64 -12.18
CA PRO A 64 1.76 -9.48 -11.84
C PRO A 64 2.89 -9.45 -12.88
N GLU A 65 2.56 -9.47 -14.17
CA GLU A 65 3.51 -9.46 -15.29
C GLU A 65 4.24 -8.12 -15.45
N GLU A 66 3.50 -7.02 -15.34
CA GLU A 66 4.01 -5.65 -15.34
C GLU A 66 5.00 -5.45 -14.20
N PHE A 67 4.63 -5.92 -13.00
CA PHE A 67 5.50 -5.81 -11.83
C PHE A 67 6.84 -6.48 -12.07
N VAL A 68 6.87 -7.69 -12.61
CA VAL A 68 8.13 -8.38 -12.95
C VAL A 68 8.93 -7.61 -13.97
N THR A 69 8.28 -7.11 -15.02
CA THR A 69 8.94 -6.42 -16.13
C THR A 69 9.58 -5.11 -15.68
N GLU A 70 8.90 -4.34 -14.84
CA GLU A 70 9.39 -3.06 -14.35
C GLU A 70 10.43 -3.20 -13.23
N THR A 71 10.31 -4.23 -12.40
CA THR A 71 11.17 -4.39 -11.21
C THR A 71 12.39 -5.29 -11.41
N LYS A 72 12.48 -6.04 -12.53
CA LYS A 72 13.60 -6.96 -12.82
C LYS A 72 14.99 -6.31 -12.77
N ASN A 73 15.08 -5.02 -13.10
CA ASN A 73 16.34 -4.27 -13.22
C ASN A 73 16.51 -3.20 -12.13
N LEU A 74 15.62 -3.16 -11.12
CA LEU A 74 15.75 -2.19 -10.04
C LEU A 74 17.02 -2.44 -9.23
N GLN A 75 17.73 -1.35 -8.92
CA GLN A 75 18.89 -1.41 -8.04
C GLN A 75 18.44 -1.70 -6.61
N SER A 76 19.35 -2.27 -5.80
CA SER A 76 19.06 -2.76 -4.45
C SER A 76 18.54 -1.70 -3.47
N THR A 77 18.62 -0.41 -3.82
CA THR A 77 18.09 0.72 -3.06
C THR A 77 16.59 0.95 -3.24
N ASP A 78 15.96 0.36 -4.26
CA ASP A 78 14.53 0.52 -4.51
C ASP A 78 13.71 -0.39 -3.58
N ASP A 79 13.26 0.19 -2.47
CA ASP A 79 12.51 -0.49 -1.41
C ASP A 79 11.06 -0.89 -1.79
N ILE A 80 10.78 -1.04 -3.10
CA ILE A 80 9.44 -1.37 -3.59
C ILE A 80 8.95 -2.72 -3.06
N PHE A 81 9.87 -3.69 -2.92
CA PHE A 81 9.56 -5.03 -2.44
C PHE A 81 9.13 -5.07 -0.97
N ASN A 82 9.48 -4.08 -0.16
CA ASN A 82 9.07 -4.03 1.25
C ASN A 82 7.76 -3.28 1.47
N ARG A 83 7.36 -2.40 0.54
CA ARG A 83 6.15 -1.58 0.65
C ARG A 83 4.99 -2.02 -0.23
N VAL A 84 5.24 -2.84 -1.26
CA VAL A 84 4.20 -3.27 -2.18
C VAL A 84 3.16 -4.15 -1.46
N GLU A 85 1.90 -3.84 -1.67
CA GLU A 85 0.76 -4.54 -1.10
C GLU A 85 0.10 -5.42 -2.17
N ILE A 86 -0.25 -6.66 -1.83
CA ILE A 86 -1.07 -7.51 -2.70
C ILE A 86 -2.54 -7.25 -2.35
N ARG A 87 -3.30 -6.72 -3.30
CA ARG A 87 -4.69 -6.30 -3.09
C ARG A 87 -5.59 -6.70 -4.25
N HIS A 88 -6.88 -6.84 -3.98
CA HIS A 88 -7.84 -7.13 -5.03
C HIS A 88 -8.06 -5.89 -5.91
N PRO A 89 -7.91 -5.97 -7.24
CA PRO A 89 -7.97 -4.78 -8.11
C PRO A 89 -9.32 -4.07 -8.07
N ILE A 90 -10.41 -4.80 -7.79
CA ILE A 90 -11.76 -4.22 -7.61
C ILE A 90 -11.81 -3.20 -6.47
N ASP A 91 -11.04 -3.42 -5.39
CA ASP A 91 -10.96 -2.45 -4.29
C ASP A 91 -10.35 -1.13 -4.76
N GLY A 92 -9.33 -1.21 -5.62
CA GLY A 92 -8.71 -0.06 -6.28
C GLY A 92 -9.69 0.70 -7.16
N ILE A 93 -10.45 -0.02 -7.99
CA ILE A 93 -11.48 0.57 -8.87
C ILE A 93 -12.54 1.29 -8.02
N ASN A 94 -13.06 0.63 -6.98
CA ASN A 94 -14.05 1.20 -6.08
C ASN A 94 -13.54 2.44 -5.34
N ALA A 95 -12.29 2.41 -4.89
CA ALA A 95 -11.65 3.57 -4.27
C ALA A 95 -11.51 4.73 -5.27
N GLY A 96 -11.14 4.45 -6.52
CA GLY A 96 -11.08 5.43 -7.60
C GLY A 96 -12.41 6.11 -7.86
N TYR A 97 -13.49 5.33 -8.01
CA TYR A 97 -14.84 5.88 -8.19
C TYR A 97 -15.27 6.77 -7.03
N LYS A 98 -15.01 6.37 -5.78
CA LYS A 98 -15.31 7.20 -4.60
C LYS A 98 -14.60 8.57 -4.66
N GLN A 99 -13.33 8.59 -5.07
CA GLN A 99 -12.58 9.84 -5.23
C GLN A 99 -13.17 10.74 -6.32
N ILE A 100 -13.54 10.15 -7.46
CA ILE A 100 -14.17 10.89 -8.57
C ILE A 100 -15.50 11.49 -8.13
N THR A 101 -16.36 10.72 -7.46
CA THR A 101 -17.65 11.21 -6.96
C THR A 101 -17.47 12.36 -5.98
N MET A 102 -16.52 12.24 -5.04
CA MET A 102 -16.21 13.33 -4.10
C MET A 102 -15.69 14.58 -4.83
N LEU A 103 -14.82 14.43 -5.82
CA LEU A 103 -14.30 15.55 -6.60
C LEU A 103 -15.40 16.24 -7.40
N TYR A 104 -16.31 15.47 -8.00
CA TYR A 104 -17.46 15.99 -8.72
C TYR A 104 -18.39 16.80 -7.80
N GLY A 105 -18.66 16.31 -6.59
CA GLY A 105 -19.43 17.05 -5.60
C GLY A 105 -18.79 18.40 -5.22
N LYS A 106 -17.47 18.43 -5.01
CA LYS A 106 -16.73 19.68 -4.75
C LYS A 106 -16.82 20.67 -5.92
N LEU A 107 -16.73 20.16 -7.15
CA LEU A 107 -16.86 20.97 -8.35
C LEU A 107 -18.26 21.59 -8.45
N GLN A 108 -19.32 20.80 -8.24
CA GLN A 108 -20.70 21.30 -8.25
C GLN A 108 -20.93 22.39 -7.21
N GLU A 109 -20.40 22.21 -5.99
CA GLU A 109 -20.51 23.23 -4.94
C GLU A 109 -19.78 24.53 -5.33
N LEU A 110 -18.58 24.43 -5.88
CA LEU A 110 -17.84 25.59 -6.38
C LEU A 110 -18.62 26.29 -7.50
N THR A 111 -19.13 25.54 -8.47
CA THR A 111 -19.93 26.07 -9.58
C THR A 111 -21.14 26.84 -9.06
N LYS A 112 -21.88 26.29 -8.09
CA LYS A 112 -23.00 26.98 -7.46
C LYS A 112 -22.57 28.29 -6.80
N ARG A 113 -21.50 28.28 -6.00
CA ARG A 113 -20.98 29.48 -5.33
C ARG A 113 -20.59 30.57 -6.32
N VAL A 114 -20.00 30.21 -7.46
CA VAL A 114 -19.64 31.15 -8.53
C VAL A 114 -20.89 31.76 -9.14
N PHE A 115 -21.89 30.95 -9.52
CA PHE A 115 -23.15 31.47 -10.07
C PHE A 115 -23.87 32.39 -9.08
N ASP A 116 -23.96 32.00 -7.81
CA ASP A 116 -24.61 32.79 -6.75
C ASP A 116 -23.91 34.15 -6.54
N TYR A 117 -22.60 34.23 -6.74
CA TYR A 117 -21.83 35.48 -6.64
C TYR A 117 -22.11 36.43 -7.80
N TYR A 118 -22.13 35.93 -9.03
CA TYR A 118 -22.32 36.75 -10.24
C TYR A 118 -23.78 37.01 -10.60
N SER A 119 -24.74 36.36 -9.94
CA SER A 119 -26.18 36.60 -10.13
C SER A 119 -26.74 37.68 -9.18
N ARG A 120 -25.87 38.35 -8.41
CA ARG A 120 -26.18 39.54 -7.61
C ARG A 120 -25.76 40.79 -8.36
#